data_AF-A0A840MZ75-F1
#
_entry.id   AF-A0A840MZ75-F1
#
_cell.length_a   1.000
_cell.length_b   1.000
_cell.length_c   1.000
_cell.angle_alpha   90.00
_cell.angle_beta   90.00
_cell.angle_gamma   90.00
#
_symmetry.space_group_name_H-M   'P 1'
#
loop_
_entity.id
_entity.type
_entity.pdbx_description
1 polymer ?
#
loop_
_entity_poly.entity_id
_entity_poly.type
_entity_poly.pdbx_seq_one_letter_code
_entity_poly.pdbx_strand_id
1 'polypeptide(L)' 'MTDREKILAALREKPLKIFDVMKRVNIKNQEDCQSLLLKMRDEGLVRFDIHKGVWLIG' A
#
# COMPACT_ATOMS: atom_id res chain seq x y z
N MET A 1 -10.48 12.08 1.74
CA MET A 1 -9.45 11.17 1.21
C MET A 1 -8.97 10.26 2.34
N THR A 2 -9.50 9.04 2.38
CA THR A 2 -9.12 8.01 3.34
C THR A 2 -7.71 7.50 3.05
N ASP A 3 -7.08 6.82 4.01
CA ASP A 3 -5.75 6.25 3.78
C ASP A 3 -5.76 5.20 2.66
N ARG A 4 -6.87 4.47 2.49
CA ARG A 4 -7.09 3.58 1.34
C ARG A 4 -6.99 4.31 0.00
N GLU A 5 -7.70 5.42 -0.14
CA GLU A 5 -7.69 6.23 -1.37
C GLU A 5 -6.30 6.82 -1.66
N LYS A 6 -5.59 7.27 -0.62
CA LYS A 6 -4.21 7.74 -0.74
C LYS A 6 -3.25 6.63 -1.18
N ILE A 7 -3.39 5.42 -0.63
CA ILE A 7 -2.59 4.25 -1.04
C ILE A 7 -2.83 3.95 -2.52
N LEU A 8 -4.09 3.87 -2.95
CA LEU A 8 -4.42 3.60 -4.35
C LEU A 8 -3.88 4.67 -5.29
N ALA A 9 -3.99 5.95 -4.92
CA ALA A 9 -3.42 7.04 -5.69
C ALA A 9 -1.88 6.89 -5.81
N ALA A 10 -1.20 6.57 -4.71
CA ALA A 10 0.25 6.39 -4.69
C ALA A 10 0.70 5.20 -5.55
N LEU A 11 -0.02 4.07 -5.48
CA LEU A 11 0.30 2.85 -6.23
C LEU A 11 -0.06 2.94 -7.73
N ARG A 12 -1.01 3.81 -8.10
CA ARG A 12 -1.29 4.14 -9.51
C ARG A 12 -0.15 4.88 -10.19
N GLU A 13 0.59 5.71 -9.45
CA GLU A 13 1.76 6.39 -9.99
C GLU A 13 2.91 5.41 -10.22
N LYS A 14 3.21 4.58 -9.21
CA LYS A 14 4.27 3.57 -9.30
C LYS A 14 4.15 2.49 -8.22
N PRO A 15 4.78 1.32 -8.43
CA PRO A 15 4.96 0.33 -7.37
C PRO A 15 5.78 0.91 -6.21
N LEU A 16 5.41 0.60 -4.95
CA LEU A 16 6.05 1.16 -3.76
C LEU A 16 6.36 0.11 -2.70
N LYS A 17 7.48 0.25 -2.01
CA LYS A 17 7.76 -0.52 -0.78
C LYS A 17 6.88 -0.01 0.36
N ILE A 18 6.66 -0.84 1.39
CA ILE A 18 5.82 -0.48 2.54
C ILE A 18 6.25 0.86 3.19
N PHE A 19 7.55 1.10 3.36
CA PHE A 19 8.06 2.35 3.91
C PHE A 19 7.75 3.58 3.04
N ASP A 20 7.75 3.42 1.71
CA ASP A 20 7.41 4.52 0.81
C ASP A 20 5.91 4.80 0.80
N VAL A 21 5.08 3.75 0.91
CA VAL A 21 3.63 3.87 1.12
C VAL A 21 3.36 4.62 2.43
N MET A 22 4.00 4.22 3.53
CA MET A 22 3.86 4.87 4.84
C MET A 22 4.20 6.36 4.77
N LYS A 23 5.34 6.71 4.15
CA LYS A 23 5.77 8.11 3.99
C LYS A 23 4.76 8.92 3.16
N ARG A 24 4.25 8.34 2.08
CA ARG A 24 3.35 9.06 1.15
C ARG A 24 1.95 9.25 1.70
N VAL A 25 1.49 8.31 2.53
CA VAL A 25 0.15 8.30 3.12
C VAL A 25 0.14 8.90 4.53
N ASN A 26 1.32 9.18 5.09
CA ASN A 26 1.54 9.67 6.45
C ASN A 26 1.05 8.70 7.55
N ILE A 27 1.23 7.39 7.32
CA ILE A 27 0.94 6.35 8.31
C ILE A 27 2.19 6.16 9.18
N LYS A 28 2.07 6.48 10.48
CA LYS A 28 3.20 6.42 11.42
C LYS A 28 3.50 5.00 11.92
N ASN A 29 2.47 4.17 12.04
CA ASN A 29 2.60 2.81 12.53
C ASN A 29 2.72 1.82 11.36
N GLN A 30 3.81 1.05 11.35
CA GLN A 30 4.06 0.06 10.31
C GLN A 30 3.06 -1.10 10.34
N GLU A 31 2.65 -1.57 11.52
CA GLU A 31 1.68 -2.66 11.67
C GLU A 31 0.30 -2.25 11.16
N ASP A 32 -0.12 -1.01 11.41
CA ASP A 32 -1.37 -0.46 10.88
C ASP A 32 -1.32 -0.37 9.36
N CYS A 33 -0.21 0.12 8.78
CA CYS A 33 -0.02 0.18 7.34
C CYS A 33 -0.03 -1.23 6.71
N GLN A 34 0.66 -2.19 7.33
CA GLN A 34 0.74 -3.56 6.86
C GLN A 34 -0.64 -4.23 6.92
N SER A 35 -1.35 -4.11 8.04
CA SER A 35 -2.70 -4.64 8.20
C SER A 35 -3.68 -4.05 7.20
N LEU A 36 -3.55 -2.76 6.89
CA LEU A 36 -4.37 -2.09 5.88
C LEU A 36 -4.09 -2.62 4.46
N LEU A 37 -2.81 -2.75 4.09
CA LEU A 37 -2.42 -3.27 2.78
C LEU A 37 -2.85 -4.73 2.59
N LEU A 38 -2.77 -5.56 3.65
CA LEU A 38 -3.28 -6.93 3.62
C LEU A 38 -4.80 -6.97 3.42
N LYS A 39 -5.57 -6.14 4.13
CA LYS A 39 -7.02 -6.03 3.91
C LYS A 39 -7.35 -5.60 2.47
N MET A 40 -6.65 -4.59 1.96
CA MET A 40 -6.85 -4.13 0.57
C MET A 40 -6.47 -5.20 -0.45
N ARG A 41 -5.49 -6.06 -0.16
CA ARG A 41 -5.12 -7.19 -1.00
C ARG A 41 -6.22 -8.25 -1.03
N ASP A 42 -6.78 -8.57 0.13
CA ASP A 42 -7.86 -9.55 0.24
C ASP A 42 -9.14 -9.04 -0.47
N GLU A 43 -9.34 -7.72 -0.52
CA GLU A 43 -10.36 -7.03 -1.32
C GLU A 43 -10.02 -6.95 -2.82
N GLY A 44 -8.84 -7.41 -3.25
CA GLY A 44 -8.38 -7.36 -4.65
C GLY A 44 -7.95 -5.99 -5.15
N LEU A 45 -7.81 -4.99 -4.27
CA LEU A 45 -7.47 -3.61 -4.64
C LEU A 45 -5.96 -3.41 -4.87
N VAL A 46 -5.13 -4.23 -4.23
CA VAL A 46 -3.67 -4.18 -4.31
C VAL A 46 -3.07 -5.58 -4.38
N ARG A 47 -1.87 -5.70 -4.92
CA ARG A 47 -1.09 -6.94 -4.92
C ARG A 47 0.31 -6.70 -4.38
N PHE A 48 0.88 -7.71 -3.73
CA PHE A 48 2.29 -7.69 -3.33
C PHE A 48 3.13 -8.51 -4.32
N ASP A 49 4.16 -7.89 -4.89
CA ASP A 49 5.18 -8.56 -5.68
C ASP A 49 6.29 -9.04 -4.74
N ILE A 50 6.31 -10.35 -4.47
CA ILE A 50 7.27 -10.99 -3.57
C ILE A 50 8.70 -10.97 -4.11
N HIS A 51 8.90 -10.86 -5.42
CA HIS A 51 10.23 -10.86 -6.02
C HIS A 51 10.88 -9.49 -5.90
N LYS A 52 10.08 -8.43 -5.99
CA LYS A 52 10.55 -7.04 -5.90
C LYS A 52 10.36 -6.42 -4.52
N GLY A 53 9.55 -7.05 -3.66
CA GLY A 53 9.21 -6.55 -2.33
C GLY A 53 8.40 -5.25 -2.39
N VAL A 54 7.55 -5.09 -3.41
CA VAL A 54 6.75 -3.87 -3.63
C VAL A 54 5.26 -4.18 -3.69
N TRP A 55 4.46 -3.20 -3.31
CA TRP A 55 3.02 -3.18 -3.50
C TRP A 55 2.70 -2.57 -4.86
N LEU A 56 1.65 -3.10 -5.48
CA LEU A 56 1.13 -2.77 -6.79
C LEU A 56 -0.38 -2.55 -6.65
N ILE A 57 -0.97 -1.83 -7.60
CA ILE A 57 -2.42 -1.91 -7.76
C ILE A 57 -2.79 -3.31 -8.25
N GLY A 58 -3.90 -3.85 -7.71
CA GLY A 58 -4.36 -5.22 -7.93
C GLY A 58 -4.83 -5.46 -9.35
#